data_AF-A0A9W9GT94-F1
#
_entry.id   AF-A0A9W9GT94-F1
#
_cell.length_a   1.000
_cell.length_b   1.000
_cell.length_c   1.000
_cell.angle_alpha   90.00
_cell.angle_beta   90.00
_cell.angle_gamma   90.00
#
_symmetry.space_group_name_H-M   'P 1'
#
loop_
_entity.id
_entity.type
_entity.pdbx_description
1 polymer ?
#
loop_
_entity_poly.entity_id
_entity_poly.type
_entity_poly.pdbx_seq_one_letter_code
_entity_poly.pdbx_strand_id
1 'polypeptide(L)'
;MAMRRCEDMDTQHSQPRLSDQMQQSWESGDFWVVYAILHSFAFDVIYWQKIDRRFFGPTDTDDPSEAWKERLNLLDENEKVEMERLVTRKLEEMEDRVLAWDPDEYTEAFRLELIRRREEKANESKEFDQEPE
;
A
#
# COMPACT_ATOMS: atom_id res chain seq x y z
N MET A 1 0.42 15.98 -19.89
CA MET A 1 0.65 16.49 -21.26
C MET A 1 0.44 15.47 -22.38
N ALA A 2 0.45 14.15 -22.13
CA ALA A 2 0.15 13.15 -23.17
C ALA A 2 -1.36 12.94 -23.41
N MET A 3 -2.18 12.82 -22.36
CA MET A 3 -3.64 12.59 -22.47
C MET A 3 -4.38 13.71 -23.21
N ARG A 4 -4.03 14.99 -22.97
CA ARG A 4 -4.61 16.14 -23.70
C ARG A 4 -4.50 16.01 -25.21
N ARG A 5 -3.36 15.53 -25.71
CA ARG A 5 -3.13 15.36 -27.15
C ARG A 5 -3.98 14.27 -27.78
N CYS A 6 -4.37 13.25 -27.01
CA CYS A 6 -5.27 12.20 -27.49
C CYS A 6 -6.71 12.73 -27.62
N GLU A 7 -7.15 13.59 -26.70
CA GLU A 7 -8.50 14.17 -26.71
C GLU A 7 -8.69 15.25 -27.78
N ASP A 8 -7.60 15.89 -28.26
CA ASP A 8 -7.63 16.88 -29.35
C ASP A 8 -8.05 16.28 -30.71
N MET A 9 -7.99 14.95 -30.87
CA MET A 9 -8.34 14.25 -32.11
C MET A 9 -9.85 14.00 -32.27
N ASP A 10 -10.61 13.98 -31.16
CA ASP A 10 -12.06 13.73 -31.13
C ASP A 10 -12.83 15.04 -30.86
N THR A 11 -12.83 15.94 -31.84
CA THR A 11 -13.48 17.26 -31.76
C THR A 11 -14.98 17.22 -32.01
N GLN A 12 -15.71 16.39 -31.27
CA GLN A 12 -17.15 16.54 -31.12
C GLN A 12 -17.49 16.41 -29.64
N HIS A 13 -17.95 17.53 -29.07
CA HIS A 13 -18.86 17.69 -27.93
C HIS A 13 -18.44 18.82 -26.99
N SER A 14 -19.43 19.63 -26.61
CA SER A 14 -19.35 20.81 -25.74
C SER A 14 -19.12 20.48 -24.25
N GLN A 15 -18.55 19.31 -23.95
CA GLN A 15 -18.26 18.86 -22.59
C GLN A 15 -16.84 19.27 -22.20
N PRO A 16 -16.58 19.59 -20.92
CA PRO A 16 -15.21 19.82 -20.45
C PRO A 16 -14.36 18.58 -20.71
N ARG A 17 -13.12 18.77 -21.15
CA ARG A 17 -12.16 17.69 -21.41
C ARG A 17 -11.92 16.88 -20.13
N LEU A 18 -11.96 15.55 -20.24
CA LEU A 18 -11.70 14.67 -19.10
C LEU A 18 -10.29 14.89 -18.56
N SER A 19 -9.29 15.05 -19.44
CA SER A 19 -7.92 15.34 -19.02
C SER A 19 -7.79 16.61 -18.17
N ASP A 20 -8.60 17.63 -18.43
CA ASP A 20 -8.62 18.86 -17.63
C ASP A 20 -9.21 18.60 -16.24
N GLN A 21 -10.31 17.84 -16.17
CA GLN A 21 -10.92 17.46 -14.89
C GLN A 21 -9.99 16.55 -14.07
N MET A 22 -9.33 15.59 -14.70
CA MET A 22 -8.35 14.71 -14.04
C MET A 22 -7.16 15.50 -13.51
N GLN A 23 -6.63 16.44 -14.31
CA GLN A 23 -5.55 17.31 -13.88
C GLN A 23 -5.97 18.16 -12.66
N GLN A 24 -7.14 18.78 -12.70
CA GLN A 24 -7.67 19.53 -11.56
C GLN A 24 -7.83 18.64 -10.31
N SER A 25 -8.26 17.39 -10.47
CA SER A 25 -8.38 16.44 -9.36
C SER A 25 -7.01 16.04 -8.78
N TRP A 26 -5.97 15.95 -9.61
CA TRP A 26 -4.59 15.69 -9.16
C TRP A 26 -3.98 16.88 -8.42
N GLU A 27 -4.23 18.10 -8.91
CA GLU A 27 -3.71 19.34 -8.33
C GLU A 27 -4.41 19.71 -7.03
N SER A 28 -5.75 19.57 -6.97
CA SER A 28 -6.53 19.74 -5.74
C SER A 28 -6.29 18.64 -4.71
N GLY A 29 -5.87 17.46 -5.18
CA GLY A 29 -5.54 16.30 -4.39
C GLY A 29 -6.71 15.37 -4.05
N ASP A 30 -7.90 15.59 -4.63
CA ASP A 30 -9.06 14.71 -4.47
C ASP A 30 -8.78 13.29 -4.98
N PHE A 31 -8.04 13.19 -6.09
CA PHE A 31 -7.60 11.92 -6.61
C PHE A 31 -6.78 11.12 -5.59
N TRP A 32 -5.88 11.78 -4.85
CA TRP A 32 -5.01 11.11 -3.88
C TRP A 32 -5.81 10.56 -2.70
N VAL A 33 -6.86 11.25 -2.27
CA VAL A 33 -7.77 10.77 -1.22
C VAL A 33 -8.47 9.49 -1.68
N VAL A 34 -9.07 9.49 -2.87
CA VAL A 34 -9.74 8.30 -3.43
C VAL A 34 -8.75 7.16 -3.62
N TYR A 35 -7.56 7.45 -4.13
CA TYR A 35 -6.52 6.44 -4.37
C TYR A 35 -6.05 5.80 -3.07
N ALA A 36 -5.82 6.58 -2.01
CA ALA A 36 -5.38 6.09 -0.70
C ALA A 36 -6.42 5.17 -0.05
N ILE A 37 -7.72 5.47 -0.21
CA ILE A 37 -8.82 4.63 0.27
C ILE A 37 -8.83 3.28 -0.46
N LEU A 38 -8.62 3.29 -1.78
CA LEU A 38 -8.68 2.09 -2.61
C LEU A 38 -7.43 1.20 -2.49
N HIS A 39 -6.28 1.78 -2.13
CA HIS A 39 -4.99 1.09 -2.14
C HIS A 39 -4.31 1.19 -0.77
N SER A 40 -4.70 0.30 0.15
CA SER A 40 -4.17 0.25 1.51
C SER A 40 -2.64 0.17 1.57
N PHE A 41 -1.99 -0.53 0.63
CA PHE A 41 -0.53 -0.66 0.58
C PHE A 41 0.20 0.67 0.34
N ALA A 42 -0.46 1.64 -0.30
CA ALA A 42 0.11 2.94 -0.61
C ALA A 42 -0.42 4.04 0.33
N PHE A 43 -1.34 3.70 1.23
CA PHE A 43 -2.05 4.65 2.07
C PHE A 43 -1.08 5.54 2.85
N ASP A 44 -0.13 4.93 3.58
CA ASP A 44 0.76 5.68 4.49
C ASP A 44 1.59 6.73 3.74
N VAL A 45 2.22 6.33 2.63
CA VAL A 45 3.03 7.23 1.80
C VAL A 45 2.17 8.36 1.22
N ILE A 46 0.98 8.04 0.70
CA ILE A 46 0.09 9.05 0.09
C ILE A 46 -0.47 9.99 1.16
N TYR A 47 -0.80 9.46 2.34
CA TYR A 47 -1.31 10.24 3.44
C TYR A 47 -0.32 11.34 3.80
N TRP A 48 0.92 10.98 4.12
CA TRP A 48 1.94 11.94 4.53
C TRP A 48 2.36 12.89 3.41
N GLN A 49 2.44 12.43 2.16
CA GLN A 49 2.91 13.26 1.04
C GLN A 49 1.85 14.17 0.44
N LYS A 50 0.57 13.76 0.42
CA LYS A 50 -0.47 14.42 -0.38
C LYS A 50 -1.68 14.87 0.43
N ILE A 51 -2.02 14.16 1.51
CA ILE A 51 -3.26 14.39 2.25
C ILE A 51 -3.00 15.24 3.49
N ASP A 52 -2.04 14.88 4.34
CA ASP A 52 -1.80 15.52 5.64
C ASP A 52 -1.66 17.05 5.52
N ARG A 53 -0.75 17.53 4.66
CA ARG A 53 -0.52 18.98 4.45
C ARG A 53 -1.75 19.73 3.92
N ARG A 54 -2.63 19.06 3.20
CA ARG A 54 -3.86 19.66 2.67
C ARG A 54 -4.85 19.99 3.79
N PHE A 55 -4.92 19.14 4.83
CA PHE A 55 -5.89 19.28 5.92
C PHE A 55 -5.33 19.96 7.16
N PHE A 56 -4.06 19.69 7.49
CA PHE A 56 -3.41 20.18 8.72
C PHE A 56 -2.38 21.29 8.44
N GLY A 57 -2.14 21.62 7.17
CA GLY A 57 -1.16 22.63 6.78
C GLY A 57 0.29 22.12 6.82
N PRO A 58 1.27 22.98 6.51
CA PRO A 58 2.68 22.61 6.56
C PRO A 58 3.14 22.31 8.00
N THR A 59 4.17 21.47 8.10
CA THR A 59 4.94 21.19 9.31
C THR A 59 6.22 22.03 9.35
N ASP A 60 6.86 22.14 10.51
CA ASP A 60 8.18 22.80 10.65
C ASP A 60 9.25 22.05 9.83
N THR A 61 9.11 20.74 9.69
CA THR A 61 9.95 19.91 8.84
C THR A 61 9.37 19.76 7.43
N ASP A 62 10.21 19.86 6.40
CA ASP A 62 9.77 19.55 5.03
C ASP A 62 9.76 18.04 4.73
N ASP A 63 10.23 17.21 5.65
CA ASP A 63 10.23 15.74 5.53
C ASP A 63 8.86 15.16 5.94
N PRO A 64 8.12 14.54 5.01
CA PRO A 64 6.83 13.91 5.32
C PRO A 64 6.92 12.79 6.35
N SER A 65 8.07 12.13 6.51
CA SER A 65 8.25 11.03 7.48
C SER A 65 8.37 11.49 8.93
N GLU A 66 8.62 12.77 9.14
CA GLU A 66 8.77 13.38 10.48
C GLU A 66 7.53 14.17 10.91
N ALA A 67 6.63 14.46 9.95
CA ALA A 67 5.43 15.26 10.17
C ALA A 67 4.54 14.73 11.31
N TRP A 68 4.48 13.41 11.52
CA TRP A 68 3.66 12.80 12.57
C TRP A 68 4.00 13.29 13.98
N LYS A 69 5.25 13.67 14.25
CA LYS A 69 5.68 14.17 15.57
C LYS A 69 4.97 15.48 15.94
N GLU A 70 4.78 16.35 14.96
CA GLU A 70 4.02 17.58 15.16
C GLU A 70 2.53 17.30 15.25
N ARG A 71 2.02 16.33 14.48
CA ARG A 71 0.60 15.91 14.54
C ARG A 71 0.20 15.29 15.87
N LEU A 72 1.14 14.69 16.61
CA LEU A 72 0.86 14.22 17.96
C LEU A 72 0.38 15.32 18.91
N ASN A 73 0.74 16.58 18.65
CA ASN A 73 0.28 17.71 19.46
C ASN A 73 -1.20 18.07 19.22
N LEU A 74 -1.82 17.53 18.16
CA LEU A 74 -3.24 17.71 17.88
C LEU A 74 -4.13 16.81 18.75
N LEU A 75 -3.57 15.73 19.29
CA LEU A 75 -4.28 14.80 20.15
C LEU A 75 -4.47 15.41 21.54
N ASP A 76 -5.68 15.27 22.09
CA ASP A 76 -5.92 15.58 23.48
C ASP A 76 -5.28 14.54 24.42
N GLU A 77 -5.26 14.83 25.72
CA GLU A 77 -4.59 13.96 26.70
C GLU A 77 -5.24 12.57 26.79
N ASN A 78 -6.56 12.49 26.63
CA ASN A 78 -7.29 11.24 26.66
C ASN A 78 -7.00 10.41 25.38
N GLU A 79 -6.97 11.06 24.22
CA GLU A 79 -6.60 10.42 22.95
C GLU A 79 -5.16 9.89 22.99
N LYS A 80 -4.22 10.61 23.61
CA LYS A 80 -2.84 10.14 23.82
C LYS A 80 -2.80 8.91 24.72
N VAL A 81 -3.53 8.91 25.84
CA VAL A 81 -3.61 7.74 26.73
C VAL A 81 -4.19 6.53 26.02
N GLU A 82 -5.24 6.72 25.20
CA GLU A 82 -5.84 5.63 24.42
C GLU A 82 -4.88 5.10 23.33
N MET A 83 -4.15 6.00 22.67
CA MET A 83 -3.09 5.62 21.71
C MET A 83 -2.00 4.79 22.39
N GLU A 84 -1.48 5.24 23.54
CA GLU A 84 -0.46 4.49 24.30
C GLU A 84 -0.98 3.11 24.71
N ARG A 85 -2.23 3.01 25.21
CA ARG A 85 -2.85 1.72 25.53
C ARG A 85 -2.93 0.80 24.31
N LEU A 86 -3.27 1.35 23.13
CA LEU A 86 -3.29 0.60 21.89
C LEU A 86 -1.91 0.09 21.50
N VAL A 87 -0.87 0.93 21.61
CA VAL A 87 0.51 0.58 21.29
C VAL A 87 1.02 -0.52 22.22
N THR A 88 0.83 -0.38 23.55
CA THR A 88 1.22 -1.42 24.52
C THR A 88 0.58 -2.76 24.18
N ARG A 89 -0.74 -2.79 23.98
CA ARG A 89 -1.45 -4.01 23.61
C ARG A 89 -0.94 -4.60 22.29
N LYS A 90 -0.66 -3.78 21.28
CA LYS A 90 -0.16 -4.25 19.99
C LYS A 90 1.25 -4.83 20.08
N LEU A 91 2.10 -4.29 20.94
CA LEU A 91 3.43 -4.83 21.21
C LEU A 91 3.34 -6.19 21.91
N GLU A 92 2.47 -6.33 22.92
CA GLU A 92 2.21 -7.62 23.58
C GLU A 92 1.65 -8.66 22.59
N GLU A 93 0.65 -8.28 21.79
CA GLU A 93 0.11 -9.15 20.74
C GLU A 93 1.18 -9.59 19.74
N MET A 94 2.17 -8.73 19.46
CA MET A 94 3.22 -9.02 18.49
C MET A 94 4.22 -10.07 18.98
N GLU A 95 4.35 -10.29 20.30
CA GLU A 95 5.21 -11.34 20.86
C GLU A 95 4.70 -12.74 20.48
N ASP A 96 3.38 -12.93 20.51
CA ASP A 96 2.74 -14.22 20.25
C ASP A 96 2.14 -14.35 18.84
N ARG A 97 2.02 -13.23 18.10
CA ARG A 97 1.37 -13.23 16.78
C ARG A 97 2.22 -13.94 15.74
N VAL A 98 1.66 -15.01 15.17
CA VAL A 98 2.18 -15.64 13.97
C VAL A 98 2.08 -14.67 12.79
N LEU A 99 3.24 -14.28 12.24
CA LEU A 99 3.32 -13.51 11.00
C LEU A 99 3.00 -14.42 9.80
N ALA A 100 1.72 -14.68 9.58
CA ALA A 100 1.24 -15.33 8.37
C ALA A 100 1.05 -14.27 7.28
N TRP A 101 1.89 -14.31 6.26
CA TRP A 101 1.64 -13.58 5.02
C TRP A 101 0.56 -14.34 4.24
N ASP A 102 -0.48 -13.62 3.80
CA ASP A 102 -1.52 -14.19 2.93
C ASP A 102 -1.04 -14.05 1.48
N PRO A 103 -0.67 -15.17 0.81
CA PRO A 103 -0.07 -15.10 -0.49
C PRO A 103 -1.07 -14.68 -1.57
N ASP A 104 -0.62 -13.80 -2.46
CA ASP A 104 -1.36 -13.57 -3.69
C ASP A 104 -1.40 -14.85 -4.55
N GLU A 105 -2.35 -14.89 -5.48
CA GLU A 105 -2.61 -16.06 -6.33
C GLU A 105 -1.36 -16.53 -7.08
N TYR A 106 -0.52 -15.58 -7.50
CA TYR A 106 0.74 -15.87 -8.19
C TYR A 106 1.75 -16.54 -7.25
N THR A 107 1.91 -16.02 -6.04
CA THR A 107 2.89 -16.54 -5.08
C THR A 107 2.48 -17.91 -4.57
N GLU A 108 1.18 -18.16 -4.41
CA GLU A 108 0.68 -19.48 -4.06
C GLU A 108 0.88 -20.49 -5.21
N ALA A 109 0.61 -20.11 -6.46
CA ALA A 109 0.88 -20.95 -7.62
C ALA A 109 2.37 -21.32 -7.73
N PHE A 110 3.27 -20.35 -7.52
CA PHE A 110 4.71 -20.59 -7.51
C PHE A 110 5.14 -21.52 -6.37
N ARG A 111 4.55 -21.35 -5.19
CA ARG A 111 4.80 -22.21 -4.02
C ARG A 111 4.41 -23.67 -4.30
N LEU A 112 3.25 -23.89 -4.91
CA LEU A 112 2.79 -25.23 -5.30
C LEU A 112 3.73 -25.88 -6.31
N GLU A 113 4.21 -25.14 -7.31
CA GLU A 113 5.18 -25.65 -8.29
C GLU A 113 6.51 -26.04 -7.63
N LEU A 114 6.98 -25.28 -6.63
CA LEU A 114 8.18 -25.63 -5.87
C LEU A 114 8.00 -26.90 -5.04
N ILE A 115 6.82 -27.09 -4.42
CA ILE A 115 6.50 -28.31 -3.67
C ILE A 115 6.53 -29.51 -4.62
N ARG A 116 5.85 -29.42 -5.77
CA ARG A 116 5.82 -30.45 -6.81
C ARG A 116 7.23 -30.86 -7.25
N ARG A 117 8.10 -29.91 -7.56
CA ARG A 117 9.49 -30.19 -7.98
C ARG A 117 10.31 -30.87 -6.88
N ARG A 118 10.09 -30.53 -5.61
CA ARG A 118 10.78 -31.18 -4.48
C ARG A 118 10.31 -32.62 -4.31
N GLU A 119 9.02 -32.87 -4.48
CA GLU A 119 8.45 -34.22 -4.45
C GLU A 119 8.97 -35.09 -5.59
N GLU A 120 9.03 -34.54 -6.82
CA GLU A 120 9.61 -35.21 -7.99
C GLU A 120 11.06 -35.58 -7.75
N LYS A 121 11.90 -34.63 -7.31
CA LYS A 121 13.30 -34.90 -6.98
C LYS A 121 13.46 -35.92 -5.86
N ALA A 122 12.60 -35.87 -4.85
CA ALA A 122 12.64 -36.83 -3.74
C ALA A 122 12.23 -38.24 -4.19
N ASN A 123 11.29 -38.36 -5.12
CA ASN A 123 10.94 -39.63 -5.75
C ASN A 123 12.06 -40.15 -6.64
N GLU A 124 12.64 -39.31 -7.51
CA GLU A 124 13.77 -39.68 -8.36
C GLU A 124 14.97 -40.18 -7.53
N SER A 125 15.28 -39.52 -6.40
CA SER A 125 16.36 -39.97 -5.51
C SER A 125 16.09 -41.31 -4.84
N LYS A 126 14.82 -41.62 -4.53
CA LYS A 126 14.44 -42.92 -3.94
C LYS A 126 14.41 -44.04 -4.97
N GLU A 127 14.13 -43.71 -6.23
CA GLU A 127 14.16 -44.65 -7.35
C GLU A 127 15.60 -45.02 -7.72
N PHE A 128 16.53 -44.06 -7.62
CA PHE A 128 17.97 -44.30 -7.80
C PHE A 128 18.59 -45.19 -6.71
N ASP A 129 18.10 -45.11 -5.47
CA ASP A 129 18.55 -45.97 -4.36
C ASP A 129 17.94 -47.41 -4.41
N GLN A 130 17.05 -47.70 -5.36
CA GLN A 130 16.36 -48.99 -5.52
C GLN A 130 16.81 -49.82 -6.74
N GLU A 131 17.79 -49.38 -7.52
CA GLU A 131 18.33 -50.14 -8.66
C GLU A 131 19.35 -51.21 -8.15
N PRO A 132 19.10 -52.53 -8.29
CA PRO A 132 20.04 -53.57 -7.85
C PRO A 132 21.21 -53.74 -8.84
N GLU A 133 22.37 -54.17 -8.30
CA GLU A 133 23.66 -54.46 -8.99
C GLU A 133 23.56 -55.07 -10.40
#